data_AF-A0A0Q8E402-F1
#
_entry.id   AF-A0A0Q8E402-F1
#
_cell.length_a   1.000
_cell.length_b   1.000
_cell.length_c   1.000
_cell.angle_alpha   90.00
_cell.angle_beta   90.00
_cell.angle_gamma   90.00
#
_symmetry.space_group_name_H-M   'P 1'
#
loop_
_entity.id
_entity.type
_entity.pdbx_description
1 polymer ?
#
loop_
_entity_poly.entity_id
_entity_poly.type
_entity_poly.pdbx_seq_one_letter_code
_entity_poly.pdbx_strand_id
1 'polypeptide(L)'
;MTACWGSTFFLIKDLLERVPTVDFLAVRFLIAGGAMLVVAPRAVSRLSPEVRRRALVLGSLYGVAQILQTAGLAHTPASVSGFITGLYVVATPLFAAVILRSRISGGTWAAVALATVGLGVLSLEGFSIGYGEAITLVAALLYAAHIVGLGAWSKPADALGMSILQVLVIAAICAAAALVTGERGVVLPDRGADWASVVYMALVAGAAALLAQTWAQAHLPPTRSAIIMSMEPVFAAFFAVLLGGESLTGRMAIGGAMVLTAMLVVESLPRRKIEAEVPHIAV
;
A
#
# COMPACT_ATOMS: atom_id res chain seq x y z
N MET A 1 -10.14 3.25 -0.96
CA MET A 1 -8.66 3.15 -1.00
C MET A 1 -8.19 2.26 -2.15
N THR A 2 -8.56 0.98 -2.19
CA THR A 2 -8.06 0.03 -3.20
C THR A 2 -8.40 0.39 -4.63
N ALA A 3 -9.63 0.86 -4.90
CA ALA A 3 -9.99 1.38 -6.22
C ALA A 3 -9.16 2.62 -6.60
N CYS A 4 -8.82 3.49 -5.65
CA CYS A 4 -7.96 4.66 -5.87
C CYS A 4 -6.52 4.27 -6.21
N TRP A 5 -6.01 3.17 -5.65
CA TRP A 5 -4.71 2.62 -6.01
C TRP A 5 -4.76 1.87 -7.34
N GLY A 6 -5.79 1.07 -7.58
CA GLY A 6 -5.97 0.36 -8.85
C GLY A 6 -6.08 1.30 -10.06
N SER A 7 -6.76 2.45 -9.92
CA SER A 7 -6.88 3.43 -11.02
C SER A 7 -5.55 4.07 -11.43
N THR A 8 -4.52 3.98 -10.58
CA THR A 8 -3.21 4.61 -10.84
C THR A 8 -2.41 3.95 -11.94
N PHE A 9 -2.54 2.64 -12.09
CA PHE A 9 -1.73 1.84 -13.00
C PHE A 9 -1.91 2.26 -14.47
N PHE A 10 -3.13 2.65 -14.84
CA PHE A 10 -3.42 3.17 -16.18
C PHE A 10 -2.75 4.53 -16.45
N LEU A 11 -2.63 5.38 -15.43
CA LEU A 11 -2.14 6.76 -15.58
C LEU A 11 -0.62 6.89 -15.49
N ILE A 12 0.05 5.91 -14.87
CA ILE A 12 1.46 6.03 -14.48
C ILE A 12 2.43 5.44 -15.52
N LYS A 13 1.95 4.53 -16.40
CA LYS A 13 2.79 3.78 -17.33
C LYS A 13 3.65 4.67 -18.22
N ASP A 14 3.02 5.65 -18.86
CA ASP A 14 3.72 6.58 -19.76
C ASP A 14 4.63 7.55 -18.98
N LEU A 15 4.27 7.90 -17.75
CA LEU A 15 5.00 8.87 -16.95
C LEU A 15 6.35 8.32 -16.45
N LEU A 16 6.40 7.05 -16.07
CA LEU A 16 7.61 6.41 -15.54
C LEU A 16 8.66 6.12 -16.62
N GLU A 17 8.33 6.23 -17.90
CA GLU A 17 9.31 6.20 -18.99
C GLU A 17 10.12 7.51 -19.08
N ARG A 18 9.60 8.61 -18.51
CA ARG A 18 10.18 9.96 -18.62
C ARG A 18 10.79 10.46 -17.33
N VAL A 19 10.23 10.09 -16.18
CA VAL A 19 10.67 10.55 -14.86
C VAL A 19 11.19 9.37 -14.05
N PRO A 20 12.42 9.44 -13.50
CA PRO A 20 12.93 8.42 -12.59
C PRO A 20 11.94 8.15 -11.44
N THR A 21 11.72 6.88 -11.13
CA THR A 21 10.66 6.48 -10.19
C THR A 21 10.84 7.08 -8.80
N VAL A 22 12.08 7.17 -8.30
CA VAL A 22 12.38 7.75 -6.97
C VAL A 22 12.05 9.24 -6.93
N ASP A 23 12.38 9.99 -7.98
CA ASP A 23 12.05 11.42 -8.12
C ASP A 23 10.54 11.63 -8.18
N PHE A 24 9.85 10.81 -8.98
CA PHE A 24 8.39 10.82 -9.04
C PHE A 24 7.76 10.57 -7.67
N LEU A 25 8.24 9.58 -6.91
CA LEU A 25 7.74 9.30 -5.56
C LEU A 25 7.99 10.47 -4.60
N ALA A 26 9.18 11.08 -4.65
CA ALA A 26 9.51 12.24 -3.83
C ALA A 26 8.54 13.40 -4.09
N VAL A 27 8.38 13.80 -5.35
CA VAL A 27 7.48 14.88 -5.75
C VAL A 27 6.03 14.56 -5.37
N ARG A 28 5.57 13.34 -5.66
CA ARG A 28 4.21 12.87 -5.34
C ARG A 28 3.90 13.00 -3.85
N PHE A 29 4.77 12.48 -2.99
CA PHE A 29 4.51 12.48 -1.55
C PHE A 29 4.74 13.85 -0.91
N LEU A 30 5.63 14.69 -1.44
CA LEU A 30 5.76 16.09 -1.02
C LEU A 30 4.46 16.87 -1.29
N ILE A 31 3.87 16.72 -2.48
CA ILE A 31 2.59 17.36 -2.81
C ILE A 31 1.48 16.82 -1.91
N ALA A 32 1.40 15.50 -1.73
CA ALA A 32 0.39 14.87 -0.87
C ALA A 32 0.49 15.39 0.58
N GLY A 33 1.69 15.38 1.15
CA GLY A 33 1.94 15.83 2.53
C GLY A 33 1.67 17.32 2.70
N GLY A 34 2.13 18.14 1.76
CA GLY A 34 1.87 19.58 1.74
C GLY A 34 0.38 19.89 1.66
N ALA A 35 -0.36 19.24 0.76
CA ALA A 35 -1.80 19.43 0.62
C ALA A 35 -2.56 19.05 1.91
N MET A 36 -2.25 17.90 2.51
CA MET A 36 -2.91 17.51 3.76
C MET A 36 -2.55 18.44 4.93
N LEU A 37 -1.31 18.95 4.98
CA LEU A 37 -0.90 19.91 5.99
C LEU A 37 -1.59 21.27 5.82
N VAL A 38 -1.81 21.73 4.59
CA VAL A 38 -2.58 22.96 4.31
C VAL A 38 -4.04 22.81 4.74
N VAL A 39 -4.66 21.66 4.48
CA VAL A 39 -6.05 21.39 4.85
C VAL A 39 -6.21 21.24 6.37
N ALA A 40 -5.24 20.63 7.05
CA ALA A 40 -5.33 20.33 8.49
C ALA A 40 -4.02 20.62 9.24
N PRO A 41 -3.56 21.88 9.32
CA PRO A 41 -2.23 22.24 9.81
C PRO A 41 -2.02 21.92 11.29
N ARG A 42 -3.10 21.88 12.06
CA ARG A 42 -3.08 21.58 13.50
C ARG A 42 -3.28 20.10 13.82
N ALA A 43 -3.55 19.25 12.83
CA ALA A 43 -3.84 17.84 13.09
C ALA A 43 -2.61 17.09 13.64
N VAL A 44 -1.41 17.38 13.14
CA VAL A 44 -0.16 16.76 13.63
C VAL A 44 0.21 17.26 15.02
N SER A 45 0.02 18.55 15.32
CA SER A 45 0.34 19.13 16.62
C SER A 45 -0.60 18.67 17.73
N ARG A 46 -1.83 18.26 17.39
CA ARG A 46 -2.82 17.68 18.32
C ARG A 46 -2.52 16.24 18.72
N LEU A 47 -1.65 15.53 18.00
CA LEU A 47 -1.26 14.17 18.35
C LEU A 47 -0.47 14.14 19.65
N SER A 48 -0.76 13.16 20.50
CA SER A 48 0.08 12.88 21.67
C SER A 48 1.51 12.50 21.24
N PRO A 49 2.53 12.68 22.10
CA PRO A 49 3.89 12.28 21.80
C PRO A 49 4.03 10.80 21.41
N GLU A 50 3.25 9.93 22.06
CA GLU A 50 3.20 8.49 21.79
C GLU A 50 2.64 8.21 20.38
N VAL A 51 1.53 8.83 20.01
CA VAL A 51 0.93 8.68 18.68
C VAL A 51 1.86 9.24 17.59
N ARG A 52 2.56 10.34 17.88
CA ARG A 52 3.58 10.89 16.98
C ARG A 52 4.71 9.89 16.73
N ARG A 53 5.25 9.25 17.79
CA ARG A 53 6.28 8.21 17.66
C ARG A 53 5.79 7.04 16.81
N ARG A 54 4.56 6.56 17.06
CA ARG A 54 3.94 5.47 16.28
C ARG A 54 3.80 5.83 14.81
N ALA A 55 3.30 7.02 14.50
CA ALA A 55 3.18 7.49 13.13
C ALA A 55 4.53 7.70 12.44
N LEU A 56 5.58 8.12 13.17
CA LEU A 56 6.96 8.15 12.65
C LEU A 56 7.44 6.75 12.26
N VAL A 57 7.30 5.77 13.15
CA VAL A 57 7.68 4.37 12.89
C VAL A 57 6.93 3.81 11.68
N LEU A 58 5.61 4.00 11.64
CA LEU A 58 4.79 3.53 10.52
C LEU A 58 5.16 4.21 9.21
N GLY A 59 5.36 5.54 9.22
CA GLY A 59 5.80 6.29 8.05
C GLY A 59 7.17 5.81 7.55
N SER A 60 8.09 5.47 8.46
CA SER A 60 9.39 4.91 8.13
C SER A 60 9.30 3.53 7.52
N LEU A 61 8.49 2.62 8.09
CA LEU A 61 8.26 1.30 7.51
C LEU A 61 7.72 1.40 6.08
N TYR A 62 6.69 2.23 5.85
CA TYR A 62 6.12 2.43 4.54
C TYR A 62 7.13 3.08 3.57
N GLY A 63 7.83 4.13 4.01
CA GLY A 63 8.79 4.85 3.17
C GLY A 63 9.95 3.97 2.74
N VAL A 64 10.51 3.17 3.64
CA VAL A 64 11.57 2.21 3.29
C VAL A 64 11.01 1.10 2.39
N ALA A 65 9.81 0.58 2.65
CA ALA A 65 9.17 -0.40 1.78
C ALA A 65 8.99 0.12 0.35
N GLN A 66 8.58 1.39 0.18
CA GLN A 66 8.49 2.04 -1.13
C GLN A 66 9.82 2.08 -1.88
N ILE A 67 10.91 2.44 -1.20
CA ILE A 67 12.25 2.49 -1.81
C ILE A 67 12.72 1.10 -2.20
N LEU A 68 12.59 0.11 -1.31
CA LEU A 68 12.97 -1.27 -1.60
C LEU A 68 12.14 -1.85 -2.74
N GLN A 69 10.82 -1.65 -2.74
CA GLN A 69 9.95 -2.09 -3.83
C GLN A 69 10.34 -1.45 -5.16
N THR A 70 10.64 -0.16 -5.18
CA THR A 70 11.08 0.56 -6.38
C THR A 70 12.41 0.02 -6.90
N ALA A 71 13.37 -0.24 -6.01
CA ALA A 71 14.65 -0.85 -6.37
C ALA A 71 14.46 -2.29 -6.88
N GLY A 72 13.59 -3.07 -6.24
CA GLY A 72 13.26 -4.44 -6.67
C GLY A 72 12.62 -4.47 -8.05
N LEU A 73 11.67 -3.57 -8.32
CA LEU A 73 10.99 -3.42 -9.61
C LEU A 73 11.97 -3.10 -10.76
N ALA A 74 13.10 -2.45 -10.48
CA ALA A 74 14.14 -2.21 -11.49
C ALA A 74 14.88 -3.49 -11.92
N HIS A 75 14.77 -4.58 -11.15
CA HIS A 75 15.51 -5.83 -11.34
C HIS A 75 14.62 -7.07 -11.51
N THR A 76 13.29 -6.92 -11.51
CA THR A 76 12.34 -8.02 -11.69
C THR A 76 11.17 -7.57 -12.56
N PRO A 77 10.51 -8.47 -13.32
CA PRO A 77 9.31 -8.10 -14.07
C PRO A 77 8.23 -7.49 -13.18
N ALA A 78 7.50 -6.50 -13.69
CA ALA A 78 6.45 -5.81 -12.94
C ALA A 78 5.33 -6.76 -12.45
N SER A 79 5.00 -7.77 -13.27
CA SER A 79 4.08 -8.87 -12.94
C SER A 79 4.51 -9.64 -11.69
N VAL A 80 5.78 -10.07 -11.65
CA VAL A 80 6.40 -10.76 -10.52
C VAL A 80 6.51 -9.85 -9.30
N SER A 81 6.96 -8.59 -9.48
CA SER A 81 7.08 -7.61 -8.39
C SER A 81 5.73 -7.31 -7.72
N GLY A 82 4.68 -7.14 -8.53
CA GLY A 82 3.31 -6.91 -8.05
C GLY A 82 2.76 -8.10 -7.27
N PHE A 83 2.97 -9.32 -7.77
CA PHE A 83 2.61 -10.55 -7.06
C PHE A 83 3.33 -10.66 -5.71
N ILE A 84 4.66 -10.50 -5.69
CA ILE A 84 5.47 -10.58 -4.46
C ILE A 84 5.05 -9.51 -3.46
N THR A 85 4.81 -8.28 -3.92
CA THR A 85 4.30 -7.21 -3.06
C THR A 85 3.00 -7.64 -2.40
N GLY A 86 2.05 -8.17 -3.17
CA GLY A 86 0.76 -8.61 -2.64
C GLY A 86 0.83 -9.79 -1.67
N LEU A 87 1.99 -10.45 -1.51
CA LEU A 87 2.21 -11.42 -0.42
C LEU A 87 2.16 -10.79 0.97
N TYR A 88 2.07 -9.45 1.09
CA TYR A 88 1.66 -8.82 2.34
C TYR A 88 0.34 -9.41 2.87
N VAL A 89 -0.54 -9.92 2.00
CA VAL A 89 -1.83 -10.55 2.39
C VAL A 89 -1.60 -11.82 3.22
N VAL A 90 -0.49 -12.52 3.00
CA VAL A 90 -0.07 -13.70 3.76
C VAL A 90 0.76 -13.29 4.97
N ALA A 91 1.67 -12.33 4.80
CA ALA A 91 2.55 -11.89 5.89
C ALA A 91 1.78 -11.16 7.01
N THR A 92 0.72 -10.41 6.69
CA THR A 92 -0.07 -9.66 7.68
C THR A 92 -0.68 -10.56 8.76
N PRO A 93 -1.45 -11.63 8.45
CA PRO A 93 -1.97 -12.53 9.49
C PRO A 93 -0.86 -13.25 10.27
N LEU A 94 0.26 -13.60 9.64
CA LEU A 94 1.41 -14.18 10.33
C LEU A 94 1.98 -13.19 11.36
N PHE A 95 2.19 -11.95 10.96
CA PHE A 95 2.70 -10.90 11.83
C PHE A 95 1.70 -10.53 12.92
N ALA A 96 0.41 -10.48 12.61
CA ALA A 96 -0.63 -10.28 13.63
C ALA A 96 -0.63 -11.43 14.65
N ALA A 97 -0.48 -12.69 14.21
CA ALA A 97 -0.40 -13.83 15.11
C ALA A 97 0.86 -13.83 15.99
N VAL A 98 2.01 -13.40 15.47
CA VAL A 98 3.27 -13.38 16.21
C VAL A 98 3.41 -12.14 17.11
N ILE A 99 3.14 -10.95 16.57
CA ILE A 99 3.37 -9.65 17.22
C ILE A 99 2.21 -9.30 18.15
N LEU A 100 0.97 -9.41 17.65
CA LEU A 100 -0.23 -9.07 18.43
C LEU A 100 -0.81 -10.26 19.20
N ARG A 101 -0.23 -11.46 19.02
CA ARG A 101 -0.72 -12.73 19.59
C ARG A 101 -2.18 -13.03 19.21
N SER A 102 -2.63 -12.51 18.07
CA SER A 102 -4.00 -12.67 17.61
C SER A 102 -4.27 -14.10 17.12
N ARG A 103 -5.44 -14.66 17.47
CA ARG A 103 -5.86 -15.97 16.97
C ARG A 103 -6.55 -15.82 15.62
N ILE A 104 -5.87 -16.21 14.55
CA ILE A 104 -6.41 -16.18 13.18
C ILE A 104 -7.28 -17.41 12.93
N SER A 105 -8.52 -17.20 12.47
CA SER A 105 -9.47 -18.29 12.22
C SER A 105 -9.10 -19.11 10.98
N GLY A 106 -9.53 -20.38 10.92
CA GLY A 106 -9.34 -21.22 9.72
C GLY A 106 -10.04 -20.65 8.48
N GLY A 107 -11.19 -20.01 8.64
CA GLY A 107 -11.87 -19.31 7.54
C GLY A 107 -11.07 -18.13 7.00
N THR A 108 -10.38 -17.40 7.89
CA THR A 108 -9.47 -16.32 7.50
C THR A 108 -8.27 -16.87 6.71
N TRP A 109 -7.68 -17.98 7.15
CA TRP A 109 -6.60 -18.66 6.40
C TRP A 109 -7.04 -19.15 5.03
N ALA A 110 -8.26 -19.69 4.92
CA ALA A 110 -8.82 -20.08 3.63
C ALA A 110 -9.01 -18.87 2.70
N ALA A 111 -9.47 -17.74 3.22
CA ALA A 111 -9.57 -16.49 2.45
C ALA A 111 -8.19 -15.97 2.02
N VAL A 112 -7.19 -16.01 2.89
CA VAL A 112 -5.79 -15.64 2.57
C VAL A 112 -5.23 -16.52 1.45
N ALA A 113 -5.43 -17.84 1.55
CA ALA A 113 -5.00 -18.78 0.52
C ALA A 113 -5.68 -18.50 -0.82
N LEU A 114 -7.01 -18.29 -0.81
CA LEU A 114 -7.78 -17.98 -2.01
C LEU A 114 -7.34 -16.66 -2.65
N ALA A 115 -7.13 -15.61 -1.85
CA ALA A 115 -6.63 -14.31 -2.32
C ALA A 115 -5.22 -14.44 -2.93
N THR A 116 -4.34 -15.22 -2.30
CA THR A 116 -2.97 -15.45 -2.78
C THR A 116 -2.96 -16.18 -4.13
N VAL A 117 -3.76 -17.24 -4.27
CA VAL A 117 -3.88 -17.97 -5.54
C VAL A 117 -4.52 -17.07 -6.60
N GLY A 118 -5.57 -16.32 -6.25
CA GLY A 118 -6.21 -15.36 -7.15
C GLY A 118 -5.25 -14.29 -7.67
N LEU A 119 -4.42 -13.74 -6.78
CA LEU A 119 -3.35 -12.80 -7.14
C LEU A 119 -2.31 -13.44 -8.05
N GLY A 120 -1.94 -14.70 -7.80
CA GLY A 120 -1.04 -15.46 -8.67
C GLY A 120 -1.61 -15.63 -10.08
N VAL A 121 -2.87 -16.04 -10.20
CA VAL A 121 -3.54 -16.19 -11.50
C VAL A 121 -3.59 -14.85 -12.25
N LEU A 122 -3.88 -13.76 -11.52
CA LEU A 122 -4.07 -12.42 -12.06
C LEU A 122 -2.77 -11.77 -12.52
N SER A 123 -1.71 -11.89 -11.71
CA SER A 123 -0.51 -11.05 -11.86
C SER A 123 0.75 -11.81 -12.19
N LEU A 124 0.84 -13.12 -11.91
CA LEU A 124 2.11 -13.85 -12.05
C LEU A 124 2.30 -14.37 -13.48
N GLU A 125 3.26 -13.80 -14.22
CA GLU A 125 3.64 -14.27 -15.56
C GLU A 125 5.07 -14.78 -15.53
N GLY A 126 5.21 -16.09 -15.40
CA GLY A 126 6.51 -16.73 -15.13
C GLY A 126 6.89 -16.67 -13.65
N PHE A 127 7.96 -17.38 -13.29
CA PHE A 127 8.51 -17.39 -11.95
C PHE A 127 10.03 -17.25 -12.03
N SER A 128 10.56 -16.28 -11.30
CA SER A 128 11.99 -16.01 -11.19
C SER A 128 12.34 -15.80 -9.73
N ILE A 129 13.56 -16.19 -9.37
CA ILE A 129 14.15 -15.92 -8.07
C ILE A 129 15.47 -15.21 -8.32
N GLY A 130 15.59 -14.01 -7.79
CA GLY A 130 16.75 -13.16 -7.96
C GLY A 130 16.79 -12.05 -6.92
N TYR A 131 17.70 -11.12 -7.16
CA TYR A 131 17.92 -9.98 -6.27
C TYR A 131 16.69 -9.06 -6.19
N GLY A 132 16.03 -8.81 -7.33
CA GLY A 132 14.83 -7.96 -7.38
C GLY A 132 13.68 -8.56 -6.58
N GLU A 133 13.42 -9.85 -6.76
CA GLU A 133 12.38 -10.59 -6.06
C GLU A 133 12.62 -10.66 -4.55
N ALA A 134 13.88 -10.89 -4.13
CA ALA A 134 14.25 -10.90 -2.72
C ALA A 134 14.01 -9.55 -2.06
N ILE A 135 14.40 -8.45 -2.70
CA ILE A 135 14.19 -7.09 -2.17
C ILE A 135 12.71 -6.73 -2.14
N THR A 136 11.96 -7.06 -3.20
CA THR A 136 10.51 -6.84 -3.23
C THR A 136 9.81 -7.65 -2.12
N LEU A 137 10.30 -8.85 -1.80
CA LEU A 137 9.77 -9.63 -0.68
C LEU A 137 10.02 -8.93 0.65
N VAL A 138 11.22 -8.37 0.88
CA VAL A 138 11.49 -7.56 2.08
C VAL A 138 10.54 -6.36 2.15
N ALA A 139 10.30 -5.67 1.04
CA ALA A 139 9.32 -4.60 0.98
C ALA A 139 7.90 -5.07 1.36
N ALA A 140 7.46 -6.22 0.84
CA ALA A 140 6.16 -6.81 1.19
C ALA A 140 6.05 -7.12 2.70
N LEU A 141 7.12 -7.61 3.32
CA LEU A 141 7.17 -7.84 4.77
C LEU A 141 7.09 -6.52 5.55
N LEU A 142 7.79 -5.47 5.11
CA LEU A 142 7.69 -4.15 5.74
C LEU A 142 6.28 -3.55 5.61
N TYR A 143 5.63 -3.70 4.45
CA TYR A 143 4.23 -3.32 4.28
C TYR A 143 3.30 -4.12 5.21
N ALA A 144 3.51 -5.43 5.36
CA ALA A 144 2.74 -6.21 6.32
C ALA A 144 2.95 -5.74 7.77
N ALA A 145 4.19 -5.43 8.17
CA ALA A 145 4.48 -4.87 9.49
C ALA A 145 3.81 -3.51 9.69
N HIS A 146 3.81 -2.66 8.66
CA HIS A 146 3.08 -1.39 8.65
C HIS A 146 1.57 -1.62 8.82
N ILE A 147 0.96 -2.53 8.06
CA ILE A 147 -0.48 -2.84 8.15
C ILE A 147 -0.85 -3.35 9.55
N VAL A 148 -0.05 -4.24 10.13
CA VAL A 148 -0.26 -4.75 11.50
C VAL A 148 -0.12 -3.65 12.54
N GLY A 149 0.94 -2.84 12.46
CA GLY A 149 1.16 -1.73 13.38
C GLY A 149 0.10 -0.65 13.26
N LEU A 150 -0.34 -0.32 12.04
CA LEU A 150 -1.39 0.66 11.79
C LEU A 150 -2.72 0.18 12.37
N GLY A 151 -3.10 -1.08 12.17
CA GLY A 151 -4.32 -1.62 12.80
C GLY A 151 -4.23 -1.74 14.33
N ALA A 152 -3.03 -1.85 14.90
CA ALA A 152 -2.83 -1.90 16.36
C ALA A 152 -2.82 -0.51 17.03
N TRP A 153 -2.39 0.52 16.31
CA TRP A 153 -2.11 1.85 16.87
C TRP A 153 -3.07 2.93 16.39
N SER A 154 -3.74 2.76 15.25
CA SER A 154 -4.65 3.77 14.72
C SER A 154 -5.93 3.86 15.54
N LYS A 155 -6.36 5.10 15.79
CA LYS A 155 -7.65 5.42 16.40
C LYS A 155 -8.38 6.40 15.48
N PRO A 156 -9.72 6.36 15.40
CA PRO A 156 -10.47 7.24 14.49
C PRO A 156 -10.19 8.73 14.73
N ALA A 157 -10.01 9.14 15.99
CA ALA A 157 -9.72 10.53 16.37
C ALA A 157 -8.35 11.02 15.89
N ASP A 158 -7.37 10.12 15.79
CA ASP A 158 -5.98 10.45 15.44
C ASP A 158 -5.67 10.20 13.95
N ALA A 159 -6.57 9.52 13.23
CA ALA A 159 -6.32 9.01 11.88
C ALA A 159 -5.83 10.09 10.90
N LEU A 160 -6.42 11.29 10.94
CA LEU A 160 -6.01 12.41 10.09
C LEU A 160 -4.57 12.86 10.39
N GLY A 161 -4.25 13.12 11.66
CA GLY A 161 -2.91 13.55 12.06
C GLY A 161 -1.85 12.47 11.81
N MET A 162 -2.17 11.20 12.12
CA MET A 162 -1.28 10.06 11.84
C MET A 162 -1.03 9.90 10.34
N SER A 163 -2.04 10.08 9.49
CA SER A 163 -1.88 10.00 8.04
C SER A 163 -0.96 11.10 7.51
N ILE A 164 -1.18 12.35 7.95
CA ILE A 164 -0.32 13.48 7.55
C ILE A 164 1.14 13.20 7.90
N LEU A 165 1.40 12.80 9.15
CA LEU A 165 2.76 12.55 9.60
C LEU A 165 3.42 11.39 8.86
N GLN A 166 2.68 10.30 8.60
CA GLN A 166 3.18 9.19 7.78
C GLN A 166 3.55 9.66 6.37
N VAL A 167 2.67 10.41 5.70
CA VAL A 167 2.96 10.95 4.35
C VAL A 167 4.20 11.85 4.37
N LEU A 168 4.35 12.71 5.38
CA LEU A 168 5.52 13.58 5.50
C LEU A 168 6.83 12.79 5.70
N VAL A 169 6.79 11.71 6.49
CA VAL A 169 7.95 10.82 6.67
C VAL A 169 8.29 10.09 5.39
N ILE A 170 7.28 9.55 4.69
CA ILE A 170 7.46 8.90 3.37
C ILE A 170 8.07 9.91 2.39
N ALA A 171 7.54 11.13 2.33
CA ALA A 171 8.05 12.20 1.48
C ALA A 171 9.52 12.52 1.80
N ALA A 172 9.89 12.62 3.07
CA ALA A 172 11.26 12.88 3.50
C ALA A 172 12.21 11.73 3.09
N ILE A 173 11.80 10.47 3.26
CA ILE A 173 12.60 9.31 2.86
C ILE A 173 12.77 9.26 1.34
N CYS A 174 11.69 9.47 0.58
CA CYS A 174 11.76 9.48 -0.88
C CYS A 174 12.59 10.66 -1.40
N ALA A 175 12.46 11.84 -0.80
CA ALA A 175 13.28 13.00 -1.17
C ALA A 175 14.77 12.78 -0.85
N ALA A 176 15.08 12.20 0.32
CA ALA A 176 16.46 11.85 0.66
C ALA A 176 17.03 10.81 -0.32
N ALA A 177 16.25 9.78 -0.67
CA ALA A 177 16.66 8.80 -1.67
C ALA A 177 16.90 9.46 -3.04
N ALA A 178 15.99 10.32 -3.51
CA ALA A 178 16.12 11.05 -4.77
C ALA A 178 17.39 11.90 -4.83
N LEU A 179 17.74 12.58 -3.72
CA LEU A 179 18.96 13.38 -3.62
C LEU A 179 20.25 12.55 -3.62
N VAL A 180 20.20 11.32 -3.10
CA VAL A 180 21.36 10.41 -3.06
C VAL A 180 21.56 9.70 -4.40
N THR A 181 20.47 9.32 -5.08
CA THR A 181 20.52 8.56 -6.34
C THR A 181 20.53 9.44 -7.58
N GLY A 182 20.08 10.69 -7.49
CA GLY A 182 19.98 11.60 -8.63
C GLY A 182 21.32 12.22 -8.99
N GLU A 183 21.95 11.77 -10.08
CA GLU A 183 23.21 12.32 -10.59
C GLU A 183 23.16 13.82 -10.94
N ARG A 184 21.95 14.37 -11.19
CA ARG A 184 21.72 15.77 -11.60
C ARG A 184 20.68 16.51 -10.76
N GLY A 185 20.35 15.99 -9.57
CA GLY A 185 19.22 16.48 -8.76
C GLY A 185 17.88 15.86 -9.17
N VAL A 186 16.80 16.32 -8.53
CA VAL A 186 15.44 15.78 -8.73
C VAL A 186 14.89 16.20 -10.09
N VAL A 187 14.57 15.22 -10.95
CA VAL A 187 13.93 15.45 -12.25
C VAL A 187 12.43 15.70 -12.04
N LEU A 188 11.97 16.84 -12.54
CA LEU A 188 10.55 17.21 -12.49
C LEU A 188 9.85 16.89 -13.82
N PRO A 189 8.52 16.70 -13.82
CA PRO A 189 7.78 16.57 -15.06
C PRO A 189 7.83 17.84 -15.92
N ASP A 190 8.13 17.68 -17.21
CA ASP A 190 8.25 18.80 -18.15
C ASP A 190 6.91 19.23 -18.77
N ARG A 191 5.91 18.34 -18.80
CA ARG A 191 4.64 18.55 -19.49
C ARG A 191 3.50 18.80 -18.51
N GLY A 192 2.59 19.72 -18.86
CA GLY A 192 1.38 19.98 -18.06
C GLY A 192 0.49 18.73 -17.87
N ALA A 193 0.43 17.85 -18.87
CA ALA A 193 -0.29 16.57 -18.76
C ALA A 193 0.35 15.62 -17.75
N ASP A 194 1.69 15.60 -17.65
CA ASP A 194 2.41 14.78 -16.67
C ASP A 194 2.15 15.29 -15.24
N TRP A 195 2.06 16.61 -15.07
CA TRP A 195 1.65 17.22 -13.80
C TRP A 195 0.23 16.87 -13.38
N ALA A 196 -0.72 16.76 -14.32
CA ALA A 196 -2.08 16.32 -14.00
C ALA A 196 -2.08 14.90 -13.39
N SER A 197 -1.29 13.99 -13.98
CA SER A 197 -1.10 12.63 -13.46
C SER A 197 -0.42 12.66 -12.08
N VAL A 198 0.66 13.42 -11.90
CA VAL A 198 1.33 13.57 -10.60
C VAL A 198 0.40 14.10 -9.52
N VAL A 199 -0.39 15.14 -9.82
CA VAL A 199 -1.32 15.74 -8.86
C VAL A 199 -2.45 14.76 -8.51
N TYR A 200 -3.02 14.06 -9.49
CA TYR A 200 -4.00 13.02 -9.23
C TYR A 200 -3.40 11.91 -8.33
N MET A 201 -2.15 11.52 -8.58
CA MET A 201 -1.43 10.51 -7.78
C MET A 201 -1.10 10.98 -6.37
N ALA A 202 -0.77 12.25 -6.21
CA ALA A 202 -0.49 12.85 -4.92
C ALA A 202 -1.78 12.95 -4.09
N LEU A 203 -2.85 13.52 -4.66
CA LEU A 203 -4.06 13.84 -3.90
C LEU A 203 -4.98 12.64 -3.71
N VAL A 204 -5.21 11.83 -4.75
CA VAL A 204 -6.15 10.71 -4.68
C VAL A 204 -5.48 9.46 -4.12
N ALA A 205 -4.37 9.03 -4.72
CA ALA A 205 -3.69 7.80 -4.32
C ALA A 205 -2.72 7.98 -3.15
N GLY A 206 -2.15 9.17 -2.97
CA GLY A 206 -1.23 9.50 -1.86
C GLY A 206 -1.98 9.93 -0.61
N ALA A 207 -2.68 11.07 -0.68
CA ALA A 207 -3.35 11.67 0.46
C ALA A 207 -4.67 10.96 0.82
N ALA A 208 -5.63 10.94 -0.09
CA ALA A 208 -6.97 10.43 0.21
C ALA A 208 -6.97 8.91 0.50
N ALA A 209 -6.22 8.12 -0.28
CA ALA A 209 -6.17 6.68 -0.08
C ALA A 209 -5.43 6.28 1.22
N LEU A 210 -4.33 6.95 1.59
CA LEU A 210 -3.63 6.66 2.86
C LEU A 210 -4.42 7.13 4.08
N LEU A 211 -5.14 8.27 3.96
CA LEU A 211 -6.10 8.69 4.98
C LEU A 211 -7.22 7.66 5.14
N ALA A 212 -7.81 7.21 4.02
CA ALA A 212 -8.85 6.18 4.04
C ALA A 212 -8.32 4.86 4.61
N GLN A 213 -7.08 4.47 4.32
CA GLN A 213 -6.44 3.30 4.93
C GLN A 213 -6.32 3.46 6.43
N THR A 214 -5.70 4.55 6.89
CA THR A 214 -5.48 4.80 8.32
C THR A 214 -6.80 4.85 9.09
N TRP A 215 -7.83 5.48 8.51
CA TRP A 215 -9.16 5.50 9.11
C TRP A 215 -9.83 4.12 9.09
N ALA A 216 -9.76 3.37 7.97
CA ALA A 216 -10.37 2.05 7.87
C ALA A 216 -9.71 1.04 8.83
N GLN A 217 -8.39 1.07 8.95
CA GLN A 217 -7.64 0.20 9.86
C GLN A 217 -7.85 0.55 11.35
N ALA A 218 -8.38 1.75 11.65
CA ALA A 218 -8.85 2.07 13.00
C ALA A 218 -10.18 1.40 13.36
N HIS A 219 -10.89 0.83 12.37
CA HIS A 219 -12.17 0.15 12.54
C HIS A 219 -12.13 -1.33 12.16
N LEU A 220 -11.06 -1.78 11.50
CA LEU A 220 -10.95 -3.12 10.94
C LEU A 220 -9.66 -3.80 11.43
N PRO A 221 -9.72 -5.10 11.80
CA PRO A 221 -8.54 -5.88 12.10
C PRO A 221 -7.53 -5.90 10.93
N PRO A 222 -6.21 -5.90 11.22
CA PRO A 222 -5.17 -5.88 10.19
C PRO A 222 -5.34 -6.93 9.09
N THR A 223 -5.66 -8.18 9.49
CA THR A 223 -5.84 -9.29 8.55
C THR A 223 -7.00 -9.06 7.58
N ARG A 224 -8.13 -8.52 8.07
CA ARG A 224 -9.27 -8.17 7.22
C ARG A 224 -8.91 -7.05 6.27
N SER A 225 -8.22 -6.03 6.77
CA SER A 225 -7.73 -4.92 5.93
C SER A 225 -6.81 -5.41 4.82
N ALA A 226 -5.85 -6.30 5.11
CA ALA A 226 -4.94 -6.83 4.08
C ALA A 226 -5.67 -7.62 2.99
N ILE A 227 -6.67 -8.44 3.34
CA ILE A 227 -7.47 -9.17 2.35
C ILE A 227 -8.28 -8.19 1.49
N ILE A 228 -8.91 -7.17 2.09
CA ILE A 228 -9.60 -6.13 1.32
C ILE A 228 -8.61 -5.39 0.41
N MET A 229 -7.42 -5.07 0.91
CA MET A 229 -6.35 -4.38 0.17
C MET A 229 -5.88 -5.15 -1.06
N SER A 230 -5.90 -6.49 -0.99
CA SER A 230 -5.57 -7.36 -2.13
C SER A 230 -6.51 -7.20 -3.33
N MET A 231 -7.62 -6.45 -3.20
CA MET A 231 -8.49 -6.08 -4.32
C MET A 231 -7.91 -5.03 -5.26
N GLU A 232 -6.81 -4.37 -4.89
CA GLU A 232 -6.16 -3.35 -5.72
C GLU A 232 -5.83 -3.85 -7.15
N PRO A 233 -5.16 -5.00 -7.35
CA PRO A 233 -4.92 -5.55 -8.68
C PRO A 233 -6.19 -5.85 -9.48
N VAL A 234 -7.29 -6.22 -8.81
CA VAL A 234 -8.58 -6.45 -9.47
C VAL A 234 -9.16 -5.14 -9.99
N PHE A 235 -9.07 -4.06 -9.20
CA PHE A 235 -9.46 -2.73 -9.67
C PHE A 235 -8.53 -2.22 -10.78
N ALA A 236 -7.23 -2.50 -10.71
CA ALA A 236 -6.30 -2.17 -11.78
C ALA A 236 -6.69 -2.83 -13.10
N ALA A 237 -6.96 -4.14 -13.08
CA ALA A 237 -7.44 -4.88 -14.26
C ALA A 237 -8.80 -4.36 -14.74
N PHE A 238 -9.72 -4.06 -13.82
CA PHE A 238 -11.03 -3.49 -14.14
C PHE A 238 -10.91 -2.16 -14.87
N PHE A 239 -10.10 -1.22 -14.37
CA PHE A 239 -9.89 0.07 -15.03
C PHE A 239 -9.13 -0.06 -16.35
N ALA A 240 -8.15 -0.97 -16.45
CA ALA A 240 -7.44 -1.24 -17.69
C ALA A 240 -8.39 -1.72 -18.81
N VAL A 241 -9.35 -2.60 -18.49
CA VAL A 241 -10.37 -3.06 -19.45
C VAL A 241 -11.41 -1.98 -19.72
N LEU A 242 -11.93 -1.31 -18.69
CA LEU A 242 -12.98 -0.30 -18.83
C LEU A 242 -12.55 0.90 -19.68
N LEU A 243 -11.30 1.33 -19.53
CA LEU A 243 -10.74 2.47 -20.28
C LEU A 243 -10.14 2.06 -21.63
N GLY A 244 -10.32 0.80 -22.05
CA GLY A 244 -9.90 0.29 -23.36
C GLY A 244 -8.40 0.05 -23.50
N GLY A 245 -7.65 -0.01 -22.38
CA GLY A 245 -6.21 -0.26 -22.38
C GLY A 245 -5.85 -1.73 -22.61
N GLU A 246 -6.70 -2.66 -22.17
CA GLU A 246 -6.49 -4.11 -22.30
C GLU A 246 -7.80 -4.85 -22.59
N SER A 247 -7.70 -6.02 -23.23
CA SER A 247 -8.86 -6.90 -23.45
C SER A 247 -9.10 -7.79 -22.23
N LEU A 248 -10.37 -8.05 -21.89
CA LEU A 248 -10.71 -8.96 -20.80
C LEU A 248 -10.20 -10.37 -21.11
N THR A 249 -9.31 -10.89 -20.26
CA THR A 249 -8.77 -12.24 -20.38
C THR A 249 -9.42 -13.20 -19.38
N GLY A 250 -9.38 -14.51 -19.67
CA GLY A 250 -9.83 -15.53 -18.71
C GLY A 250 -9.05 -15.48 -17.40
N ARG A 251 -7.76 -15.13 -17.44
CA ARG A 251 -6.92 -14.93 -16.25
C ARG A 251 -7.40 -13.78 -15.38
N MET A 252 -7.76 -12.65 -16.00
CA MET A 252 -8.35 -11.50 -15.29
C MET A 252 -9.67 -11.85 -14.62
N ALA A 253 -10.55 -12.55 -15.35
CA ALA A 253 -11.86 -12.94 -14.82
C ALA A 253 -11.72 -13.94 -13.65
N ILE A 254 -10.95 -15.01 -13.82
CA ILE A 254 -10.78 -16.05 -12.80
C ILE A 254 -10.02 -15.51 -11.59
N GLY A 255 -8.85 -14.89 -11.79
CA GLY A 255 -8.06 -14.32 -10.71
C GLY A 255 -8.83 -13.24 -9.95
N GLY A 256 -9.49 -12.34 -10.68
CA GLY A 256 -10.33 -11.30 -10.09
C GLY A 256 -11.49 -11.86 -9.27
N ALA A 257 -12.19 -12.87 -9.78
CA ALA A 257 -13.27 -13.54 -9.05
C ALA A 257 -12.78 -14.26 -7.79
N MET A 258 -11.59 -14.88 -7.82
CA MET A 258 -10.99 -15.53 -6.64
C MET A 258 -10.69 -14.52 -5.54
N VAL A 259 -10.03 -13.41 -5.87
CA VAL A 259 -9.71 -12.37 -4.87
C VAL A 259 -10.98 -11.70 -4.34
N LEU A 260 -11.97 -11.43 -5.22
CA LEU A 260 -13.27 -10.91 -4.81
C LEU A 260 -14.00 -11.87 -3.86
N THR A 261 -13.99 -13.16 -4.18
CA THR A 261 -14.58 -14.19 -3.32
C THR A 261 -13.88 -14.25 -1.97
N ALA A 262 -12.54 -14.18 -1.94
CA ALA A 262 -11.79 -14.14 -0.68
C ALA A 262 -12.18 -12.95 0.19
N MET A 263 -12.37 -11.77 -0.40
CA MET A 263 -12.85 -10.57 0.28
C MET A 263 -14.28 -10.74 0.83
N LEU A 264 -15.20 -11.28 0.03
CA LEU A 264 -16.58 -11.53 0.47
C LEU A 264 -16.66 -12.60 1.56
N VAL A 265 -15.84 -13.65 1.48
CA VAL A 265 -15.72 -14.68 2.51
C VAL A 265 -15.22 -14.08 3.81
N VAL A 266 -14.15 -13.28 3.79
CA VAL A 266 -13.65 -12.72 5.04
C VAL A 266 -14.65 -11.73 5.66
N GLU A 267 -15.37 -10.93 4.86
CA GLU A 267 -16.34 -9.97 5.40
C GLU A 267 -17.59 -10.66 5.97
N SER A 268 -18.02 -11.77 5.38
CA SER A 268 -19.15 -12.56 5.88
C SER A 268 -18.83 -13.38 7.14
N LEU A 269 -17.56 -13.63 7.44
CA LEU A 269 -17.17 -14.32 8.67
C LEU A 269 -17.52 -13.46 9.91
N PRO A 270 -18.11 -14.05 10.97
CA PRO A 270 -18.44 -13.34 12.19
C PRO A 270 -17.26 -12.54 12.72
N ARG A 271 -17.50 -11.27 13.06
CA ARG A 271 -16.52 -10.42 13.76
C ARG A 271 -16.35 -10.97 15.18
N ARG A 272 -15.51 -11.99 15.36
CA ARG A 272 -15.23 -12.55 16.68
C ARG A 272 -14.51 -11.47 17.49
N LYS A 273 -15.08 -11.10 18.65
CA LYS A 273 -14.53 -10.13 19.63
C LYS A 273 -13.07 -10.39 20.04
N ILE A 274 -12.50 -11.56 19.72
CA ILE A 274 -11.13 -11.97 20.05
C ILE A 274 -10.08 -11.23 19.18
N GLU A 275 -10.44 -10.65 18.03
CA GLU A 275 -9.54 -9.76 17.26
C GLU A 275 -9.52 -8.31 17.79
N ALA A 276 -10.39 -7.98 18.76
CA ALA A 276 -10.51 -6.62 19.33
C ALA A 276 -9.65 -6.42 20.60
N GLU A 277 -9.14 -7.48 21.21
CA GLU A 277 -8.02 -7.38 22.15
C GLU A 277 -6.72 -7.43 21.36
N VAL A 278 -6.46 -6.41 20.54
CA VAL A 278 -5.07 -6.06 20.27
C VAL A 278 -4.57 -5.51 21.60
N PRO A 279 -3.68 -6.21 22.34
CA PRO A 279 -3.04 -5.59 23.48
C PRO A 279 -2.32 -4.38 22.88
N HIS A 280 -2.70 -3.17 23.28
CA HIS A 280 -1.99 -1.98 22.86
C HIS A 280 -0.51 -2.19 23.21
N ILE A 281 0.33 -2.41 22.19
CA ILE A 281 1.75 -2.59 22.43
C ILE A 281 2.26 -1.25 22.94
N ALA A 282 2.61 -1.21 24.21
CA ALA A 282 3.42 -0.18 24.80
C ALA A 282 4.86 -0.40 24.30
N VAL A 283 5.18 0.15 23.13
CA VAL A 283 6.55 0.48 22.74
C VAL A 283 6.69 1.97 22.88
#